data_AF-A0A3M1J5X6-F1
#
_entry.id   AF-A0A3M1J5X6-F1
#
_cell.length_a   1.000
_cell.length_b   1.000
_cell.length_c   1.000
_cell.angle_alpha   90.00
_cell.angle_beta   90.00
_cell.angle_gamma   90.00
#
_symmetry.space_group_name_H-M   'P 1'
#
loop_
_entity.id
_entity.type
_entity.pdbx_description
1 polymer ?
#
loop_
_entity_poly.entity_id
_entity_poly.type
_entity_poly.pdbx_seq_one_letter_code
_entity_poly.pdbx_strand_id
1 'polypeptide(L)'
;MVSATQARETAVDPHRALRWWLYSLCLLIFIMVLVGGATRLTDSGLSITEWKPLLGIIPPLSDADWQDAFTKYQQIPEYHMVNKGMSLEAFKFIYWWEWSHRFLGRAIGFAFLIPFLIFWAKGMIPRAFMPRLIVMFVLGGLQGVLGWYMVKSGLVDRVDVSQYR
;
A
#
# COMPACT_ATOMS: atom_id res chain seq x y z
N MET A 1 -4.86 34.70 -46.70
CA MET A 1 -4.53 35.06 -45.30
C MET A 1 -5.33 34.16 -44.37
N VAL A 2 -4.94 32.89 -44.22
CA VAL A 2 -5.48 31.94 -43.22
C VAL A 2 -4.37 30.94 -42.87
N SER A 3 -4.22 30.68 -41.57
CA SER A 3 -3.56 29.54 -40.92
C SER A 3 -2.05 29.31 -41.08
N ALA A 4 -1.30 29.82 -40.11
CA ALA A 4 -0.07 29.18 -39.63
C ALA A 4 0.05 29.15 -38.09
N THR A 5 -1.04 29.39 -37.36
CA THR A 5 -1.02 29.53 -35.87
C THR A 5 -1.79 28.40 -35.17
N GLN A 6 -2.12 27.31 -35.85
CA GLN A 6 -3.00 26.27 -35.31
C GLN A 6 -2.48 24.87 -35.58
N ALA A 7 -1.24 24.60 -35.19
CA ALA A 7 -0.72 23.24 -35.06
C ALA A 7 0.49 23.22 -34.11
N ARG A 8 0.42 23.93 -32.98
CA ARG A 8 1.24 23.54 -31.84
C ARG A 8 0.53 22.36 -31.20
N GLU A 9 0.70 21.22 -31.84
CA GLU A 9 0.37 19.89 -31.35
C GLU A 9 0.67 19.88 -29.84
N THR A 10 -0.30 19.49 -29.02
CA THR A 10 -0.19 19.40 -27.56
C THR A 10 0.75 18.26 -27.18
N ALA A 11 1.99 18.33 -27.64
CA ALA A 11 3.05 17.44 -27.23
C ALA A 11 3.22 17.65 -25.72
N VAL A 12 2.76 16.66 -24.94
CA VAL A 12 2.95 16.64 -23.50
C VAL A 12 4.44 16.80 -23.25
N ASP A 13 4.84 17.94 -22.69
CA ASP A 13 6.22 18.19 -22.31
C ASP A 13 6.69 17.00 -21.43
N PRO A 14 7.66 16.19 -21.91
CA PRO A 14 8.07 14.97 -21.22
C PRO A 14 8.54 15.26 -19.79
N HIS A 15 9.09 16.45 -19.55
CA HIS A 15 9.48 16.90 -18.21
C HIS A 15 8.30 17.32 -17.35
N ARG A 16 7.19 17.78 -17.94
CA ARG A 16 5.94 18.06 -17.21
C ARG A 16 5.27 16.77 -16.75
N ALA A 17 5.18 15.76 -17.63
CA ALA A 17 4.63 14.45 -17.26
C ALA A 17 5.45 13.78 -16.15
N LEU A 18 6.78 13.82 -16.26
CA LEU A 18 7.68 13.27 -15.24
C LEU A 18 7.49 13.97 -13.88
N ARG A 19 7.37 15.31 -13.86
CA ARG A 19 7.13 16.08 -12.62
C ARG A 19 5.80 15.73 -11.95
N TRP A 20 4.71 15.69 -12.72
CA TRP A 20 3.40 15.32 -12.19
C TRP A 20 3.38 13.90 -11.65
N TRP A 21 4.00 12.96 -12.35
CA TRP A 21 4.16 11.59 -11.84
C TRP A 21 4.88 11.55 -10.49
N LEU A 22 6.00 12.26 -10.35
CA LEU A 22 6.71 12.35 -9.07
C LEU A 22 5.87 13.00 -7.97
N TYR A 23 5.12 14.08 -8.26
CA TYR A 23 4.21 14.69 -7.30
C TYR A 23 3.08 13.75 -6.88
N SER A 24 2.50 13.00 -7.82
CA SER A 24 1.49 11.98 -7.53
C SER A 24 2.07 10.90 -6.62
N LEU A 25 3.30 10.43 -6.85
CA LEU A 25 3.96 9.49 -5.96
C LEU A 25 4.17 10.05 -4.56
N CYS A 26 4.65 11.30 -4.43
CA CYS A 26 4.80 11.94 -3.13
C CYS A 26 3.46 12.03 -2.38
N LEU A 27 2.38 12.41 -3.06
CA LEU A 27 1.04 12.48 -2.48
C LEU A 27 0.57 11.10 -2.01
N LEU A 28 0.74 10.07 -2.84
CA LEU A 28 0.36 8.70 -2.48
C LEU A 28 1.14 8.19 -1.27
N ILE A 29 2.45 8.45 -1.21
CA ILE A 29 3.29 8.10 -0.05
C ILE A 29 2.82 8.84 1.19
N PHE A 30 2.48 10.13 1.09
CA PHE A 30 1.93 10.88 2.20
C PHE A 30 0.62 10.25 2.74
N ILE A 31 -0.31 9.90 1.85
CA ILE A 31 -1.55 9.20 2.23
C ILE A 31 -1.22 7.84 2.87
N MET A 32 -0.26 7.09 2.34
CA MET A 32 0.17 5.80 2.88
C MET A 32 0.69 5.92 4.32
N VAL A 33 1.45 6.97 4.61
CA VAL A 33 1.92 7.25 5.97
C VAL A 33 0.75 7.55 6.91
N LEU A 34 -0.24 8.32 6.47
CA LEU A 34 -1.44 8.62 7.28
C LEU A 34 -2.27 7.35 7.55
N VAL A 35 -2.56 6.56 6.51
CA VAL A 35 -3.37 5.34 6.63
C VAL A 35 -2.63 4.28 7.45
N GLY A 36 -1.32 4.13 7.27
CA GLY A 36 -0.49 3.22 8.08
C GLY A 36 -0.38 3.67 9.54
N GLY A 37 -0.28 4.99 9.78
CA GLY A 37 -0.33 5.57 11.11
C GLY A 37 -1.67 5.29 11.80
N ALA A 38 -2.79 5.49 11.10
CA ALA A 38 -4.12 5.15 11.61
C ALA A 38 -4.24 3.65 11.92
N THR A 39 -3.78 2.79 11.01
CA THR A 39 -3.79 1.32 11.19
C THR A 39 -3.07 0.89 12.48
N ARG A 40 -1.95 1.55 12.76
CA ARG A 40 -1.17 1.30 13.99
C ARG A 40 -1.86 1.83 15.23
N LEU A 41 -2.46 3.03 15.17
CA LEU A 41 -3.14 3.64 16.33
C LEU A 41 -4.47 2.97 16.68
N THR A 42 -5.05 2.21 15.75
CA THR A 42 -6.29 1.44 15.95
C THR A 42 -6.03 -0.03 16.26
N ASP A 43 -4.77 -0.43 16.49
CA ASP A 43 -4.37 -1.83 16.72
C ASP A 43 -4.95 -2.80 15.68
N SER A 44 -4.96 -2.36 14.42
CA SER A 44 -5.51 -3.14 13.30
C SER A 44 -4.44 -3.90 12.53
N GLY A 45 -3.19 -3.86 12.98
CA GLY A 45 -2.03 -4.36 12.23
C GLY A 45 -1.97 -5.88 12.01
N LEU A 46 -2.79 -6.67 12.71
CA LEU A 46 -2.87 -8.14 12.60
C LEU A 46 -4.30 -8.66 12.35
N SER A 47 -5.23 -7.78 11.98
CA SER A 47 -6.61 -8.16 11.66
C SER A 47 -6.73 -9.08 10.42
N ILE A 48 -5.78 -9.03 9.49
CA ILE A 48 -5.68 -9.86 8.30
C ILE A 48 -4.56 -10.87 8.49
N THR A 49 -4.92 -12.03 9.03
CA THR A 49 -3.98 -13.11 9.38
C THR A 49 -3.41 -13.83 8.16
N GLU A 50 -4.11 -13.81 7.03
CA GLU A 50 -3.66 -14.45 5.80
C GLU A 50 -2.85 -13.50 4.93
N TRP A 51 -1.66 -13.93 4.52
CA TRP A 51 -0.89 -13.23 3.51
C TRP A 51 -1.20 -13.76 2.12
N LYS A 52 -2.12 -13.08 1.41
CA LYS A 52 -2.49 -13.35 0.01
C LYS A 52 -1.97 -12.21 -0.88
N PRO A 53 -0.82 -12.36 -1.58
CA PRO A 53 -0.21 -11.26 -2.34
C PRO A 53 -1.07 -10.78 -3.50
N LEU A 54 -1.61 -11.74 -4.26
CA LEU A 54 -2.41 -11.52 -5.45
C LEU A 54 -3.91 -11.47 -5.13
N LEU A 55 -4.41 -12.45 -4.36
CA LEU A 55 -5.84 -12.59 -4.04
C LEU A 55 -6.31 -11.66 -2.92
N GLY A 56 -5.40 -11.10 -2.10
CA GLY A 56 -5.74 -10.21 -0.99
C GLY A 56 -6.16 -8.79 -1.43
N ILE A 57 -6.30 -8.54 -2.73
CA ILE A 57 -6.89 -7.31 -3.27
C ILE A 57 -8.40 -7.30 -3.02
N ILE A 58 -9.04 -8.48 -2.99
CA ILE A 58 -10.49 -8.58 -2.83
C ILE A 58 -10.79 -8.75 -1.33
N PRO A 59 -11.53 -7.80 -0.70
CA PRO A 59 -11.97 -7.97 0.69
C PRO A 59 -13.08 -9.04 0.78
N PRO A 60 -13.44 -9.51 1.98
CA PRO A 60 -14.56 -10.43 2.14
C PRO A 60 -15.85 -9.81 1.58
N LEU A 61 -16.53 -10.53 0.68
CA LEU A 61 -17.68 -10.00 -0.06
C LEU A 61 -19.01 -10.54 0.46
N SER A 62 -19.00 -11.70 1.13
CA SER A 62 -20.17 -12.31 1.75
C SER A 62 -20.07 -12.33 3.28
N ASP A 63 -21.21 -12.48 3.96
CA ASP A 63 -21.23 -12.64 5.42
C ASP A 63 -20.49 -13.90 5.87
N ALA A 64 -20.51 -14.96 5.06
CA ALA A 64 -19.75 -16.18 5.32
C ALA A 64 -18.23 -15.91 5.29
N ASP A 65 -17.74 -15.16 4.30
CA ASP A 65 -16.31 -14.79 4.22
C ASP A 65 -15.88 -13.92 5.40
N TRP A 66 -16.75 -12.97 5.80
CA TRP A 66 -16.51 -12.13 6.98
C TRP A 66 -16.42 -12.96 8.26
N GLN A 67 -17.31 -13.94 8.41
CA GLN A 67 -17.30 -14.81 9.57
C GLN A 67 -16.06 -15.72 9.60
N ASP A 68 -15.62 -16.26 8.46
CA ASP A 68 -14.39 -17.06 8.34
C ASP A 68 -13.14 -16.23 8.71
N ALA A 69 -13.03 -15.02 8.17
CA ALA A 69 -11.95 -14.08 8.52
C ALA A 69 -11.95 -13.75 10.01
N PHE A 70 -13.13 -13.50 10.59
CA PHE A 70 -13.25 -13.22 12.01
C PHE A 70 -12.90 -14.43 12.88
N THR A 71 -13.34 -15.64 12.51
CA THR A 71 -12.97 -16.87 13.22
C THR A 71 -11.46 -17.11 13.22
N LYS A 72 -10.76 -16.80 12.12
CA LYS A 72 -9.29 -16.85 12.08
C LYS A 72 -8.67 -15.80 12.99
N TYR A 73 -9.21 -14.59 13.01
CA TYR A 73 -8.76 -13.54 13.93
C TYR A 73 -8.96 -13.93 15.40
N GLN A 74 -10.05 -14.61 15.73
CA GLN A 74 -10.30 -15.11 17.09
C GLN A 74 -9.28 -16.13 17.60
N GLN A 75 -8.49 -16.75 16.71
CA GLN A 75 -7.46 -17.72 17.06
C GLN A 75 -6.11 -17.09 17.37
N ILE A 76 -5.92 -15.81 17.05
CA ILE A 76 -4.62 -15.15 17.25
C ILE A 76 -4.51 -14.49 18.63
N PRO A 77 -3.29 -14.36 19.17
CA PRO A 77 -3.04 -13.72 20.48
C PRO A 77 -3.68 -12.34 20.64
N GLU A 78 -3.72 -11.52 19.59
CA GLU A 78 -4.27 -10.15 19.63
C GLU A 78 -5.75 -10.13 20.03
N TYR A 79 -6.55 -11.07 19.53
CA TYR A 79 -7.94 -11.22 19.95
C TYR A 79 -8.05 -11.59 21.43
N HIS A 80 -7.18 -12.46 21.92
CA HIS A 80 -7.27 -12.92 23.31
C HIS A 80 -6.74 -11.91 24.33
N MET A 81 -5.73 -11.11 23.97
CA MET A 81 -5.05 -10.19 24.88
C MET A 81 -5.58 -8.76 24.80
N VAL A 82 -5.93 -8.28 23.61
CA VAL A 82 -6.32 -6.88 23.37
C VAL A 82 -7.81 -6.77 23.07
N ASN A 83 -8.32 -7.60 22.16
CA ASN A 83 -9.64 -7.43 21.54
C ASN A 83 -10.68 -8.47 22.01
N LYS A 84 -10.55 -8.95 23.25
CA LYS A 84 -11.36 -10.07 23.75
C LYS A 84 -12.84 -9.69 23.82
N GLY A 85 -13.69 -10.50 23.18
CA GLY A 85 -15.13 -10.23 23.11
C GLY A 85 -15.53 -9.20 22.06
N MET A 86 -14.61 -8.81 21.17
CA MET A 86 -14.90 -7.95 20.02
C MET A 86 -16.04 -8.53 19.16
N SER A 87 -16.93 -7.67 18.67
CA SER A 87 -18.01 -8.04 17.75
C SER A 87 -17.51 -8.12 16.30
N LEU A 88 -18.28 -8.78 15.43
CA LEU A 88 -17.97 -8.83 13.99
C LEU A 88 -17.92 -7.43 13.36
N GLU A 89 -18.75 -6.49 13.83
CA GLU A 89 -18.77 -5.12 13.32
C GLU A 89 -17.48 -4.35 13.67
N ALA A 90 -17.03 -4.47 14.92
CA ALA A 90 -15.76 -3.90 15.35
C ALA A 90 -14.56 -4.55 14.62
N PHE A 91 -14.63 -5.86 14.35
CA PHE A 91 -13.65 -6.54 13.50
C PHE A 91 -13.62 -5.98 12.07
N LYS A 92 -14.79 -5.77 11.44
CA LYS A 92 -14.87 -5.16 10.11
C LYS A 92 -14.18 -3.79 10.08
N PHE A 93 -14.34 -2.97 11.14
CA PHE A 93 -13.69 -1.67 11.22
C PHE A 93 -12.15 -1.76 11.20
N ILE A 94 -11.55 -2.61 12.05
CA ILE A 94 -10.09 -2.79 12.05
C ILE A 94 -9.60 -3.43 10.74
N TYR A 95 -10.35 -4.40 10.21
CA TYR A 95 -10.03 -5.06 8.94
C TYR A 95 -9.93 -4.05 7.79
N TRP A 96 -10.85 -3.09 7.71
CA TRP A 96 -10.85 -2.08 6.66
C TRP A 96 -9.63 -1.18 6.68
N TRP A 97 -9.13 -0.82 7.87
CA TRP A 97 -7.89 -0.05 7.99
C TRP A 97 -6.70 -0.81 7.45
N GLU A 98 -6.53 -2.05 7.90
CA GLU A 98 -5.42 -2.88 7.46
C GLU A 98 -5.51 -3.21 5.96
N TRP A 99 -6.69 -3.56 5.48
CA TRP A 99 -6.93 -3.83 4.06
C TRP A 99 -6.62 -2.59 3.22
N SER A 100 -7.09 -1.40 3.63
CA SER A 100 -6.85 -0.15 2.90
C SER A 100 -5.36 0.20 2.85
N HIS A 101 -4.65 0.03 3.97
CA HIS A 101 -3.21 0.21 4.05
C HIS A 101 -2.47 -0.75 3.10
N ARG A 102 -2.78 -2.05 3.15
CA ARG A 102 -2.18 -3.06 2.28
C ARG A 102 -2.52 -2.83 0.81
N PHE A 103 -3.75 -2.41 0.49
CA PHE A 103 -4.19 -2.09 -0.86
C PHE A 103 -3.45 -0.87 -1.41
N LEU A 104 -3.36 0.20 -0.63
CA LEU A 104 -2.64 1.42 -1.00
C LEU A 104 -1.16 1.16 -1.27
N GLY A 105 -0.49 0.35 -0.45
CA GLY A 105 0.89 -0.08 -0.69
C GLY A 105 1.07 -0.77 -2.06
N ARG A 106 0.13 -1.64 -2.46
CA ARG A 106 0.14 -2.28 -3.79
C ARG A 106 -0.11 -1.26 -4.90
N ALA A 107 -1.10 -0.39 -4.72
CA ALA A 107 -1.43 0.66 -5.69
C ALA A 107 -0.24 1.59 -5.96
N ILE A 108 0.52 1.95 -4.92
CA ILE A 108 1.77 2.73 -5.05
C ILE A 108 2.80 1.96 -5.86
N GLY A 109 2.98 0.65 -5.61
CA GLY A 109 3.87 -0.19 -6.39
C GLY A 109 3.56 -0.14 -7.89
N PHE A 110 2.29 -0.25 -8.27
CA PHE A 110 1.87 -0.13 -9.67
C PHE A 110 2.00 1.30 -10.22
N ALA A 111 1.62 2.31 -9.44
CA ALA A 111 1.74 3.72 -9.80
C ALA A 111 3.21 4.17 -9.98
N PHE A 112 4.15 3.48 -9.34
CA PHE A 112 5.57 3.64 -9.58
C PHE A 112 6.02 2.84 -10.82
N LEU A 113 5.75 1.53 -10.85
CA LEU A 113 6.34 0.62 -11.83
C LEU A 113 5.86 0.90 -13.26
N ILE A 114 4.56 1.12 -13.48
CA ILE A 114 4.00 1.29 -14.83
C ILE A 114 4.58 2.55 -15.50
N PRO A 115 4.50 3.76 -14.90
CA PRO A 115 5.07 4.94 -15.53
C PRO A 115 6.60 4.90 -15.59
N PHE A 116 7.27 4.28 -14.60
CA PHE A 116 8.72 4.08 -14.64
C PHE A 116 9.14 3.31 -15.90
N LEU A 117 8.50 2.18 -16.20
CA LEU A 117 8.80 1.38 -17.40
C LEU A 117 8.49 2.15 -18.69
N ILE A 118 7.38 2.90 -18.73
CA ILE A 118 7.01 3.73 -19.89
C ILE A 118 8.04 4.83 -20.13
N PHE A 119 8.42 5.58 -19.09
CA PHE A 119 9.41 6.65 -19.21
C PHE A 119 10.81 6.12 -19.53
N TRP A 120 11.15 4.94 -19.01
CA TRP A 120 12.41 4.28 -19.33
C TRP A 120 12.46 3.85 -20.80
N ALA A 121 11.43 3.15 -21.29
CA ALA A 121 11.33 2.72 -22.68
C ALA A 121 11.33 3.89 -23.67
N LYS A 122 10.74 5.03 -23.28
CA LYS A 122 10.73 6.26 -24.07
C LYS A 122 12.00 7.12 -23.94
N GLY A 123 12.99 6.71 -23.14
CA GLY A 123 14.21 7.49 -22.91
C GLY A 123 13.98 8.84 -22.22
N MET A 124 12.84 9.02 -21.55
CA MET A 124 12.44 10.28 -20.91
C MET A 124 13.09 10.51 -19.54
N ILE A 125 13.74 9.49 -18.99
CA ILE A 125 14.42 9.54 -17.68
C ILE A 125 15.85 10.05 -17.89
N PRO A 126 16.25 11.21 -17.33
CA PRO A 126 17.62 11.67 -17.43
C PRO A 126 18.56 10.70 -16.70
N ARG A 127 19.74 10.42 -17.27
CA ARG A 127 20.70 9.41 -16.73
C ARG A 127 21.04 9.62 -15.26
N ALA A 128 21.12 10.87 -14.80
CA ALA A 128 21.39 11.23 -13.40
C ALA A 128 20.28 10.79 -12.41
N PHE A 129 19.04 10.60 -12.88
CA PHE A 129 17.91 10.18 -12.04
C PHE A 129 17.77 8.66 -11.96
N MET A 130 18.34 7.91 -12.90
CA MET A 130 18.18 6.46 -12.97
C MET A 130 18.63 5.73 -11.67
N PRO A 131 19.80 6.03 -11.08
CA PRO A 131 20.20 5.39 -9.82
C PRO A 131 19.23 5.66 -8.68
N ARG A 132 18.67 6.88 -8.60
CA ARG A 132 17.71 7.27 -7.55
C ARG A 132 16.39 6.51 -7.69
N LEU A 133 15.89 6.34 -8.91
CA LEU A 133 14.67 5.59 -9.18
C LEU A 133 14.84 4.10 -8.87
N ILE A 134 16.00 3.52 -9.21
CA ILE A 134 16.32 2.12 -8.87
C ILE A 134 16.38 1.95 -7.35
N VAL A 135 17.07 2.84 -6.63
CA VAL A 135 17.13 2.78 -5.16
C VAL A 135 15.73 2.88 -4.55
N MET A 136 14.89 3.81 -5.03
CA MET A 136 13.49 3.91 -4.57
C MET A 136 12.70 2.62 -4.82
N PHE A 137 12.88 1.99 -5.99
CA PHE A 137 12.23 0.72 -6.31
C PHE A 137 12.67 -0.41 -5.37
N VAL A 138 13.98 -0.54 -5.13
CA VAL A 138 14.54 -1.55 -4.22
C VAL A 138 14.06 -1.33 -2.78
N LEU A 139 14.09 -0.08 -2.30
CA LEU A 139 13.59 0.25 -0.96
C LEU A 139 12.09 -0.03 -0.82
N GLY A 140 11.28 0.30 -1.83
CA GLY A 140 9.85 -0.01 -1.84
C GLY A 140 9.58 -1.52 -1.86
N GLY A 141 10.36 -2.29 -2.63
CA GLY A 141 10.30 -3.76 -2.62
C GLY A 141 10.65 -4.33 -1.25
N LEU A 142 11.69 -3.82 -0.60
CA LEU A 142 12.09 -4.22 0.75
C LEU A 142 11.00 -3.88 1.78
N GLN A 143 10.30 -2.75 1.65
CA GLN A 143 9.16 -2.41 2.51
C GLN A 143 8.03 -3.46 2.42
N GLY A 144 7.75 -3.98 1.23
CA GLY A 144 6.79 -5.08 1.05
C GLY A 144 7.23 -6.36 1.75
N VAL A 145 8.53 -6.71 1.68
CA VAL A 145 9.11 -7.87 2.38
C VAL A 145 9.04 -7.70 3.90
N LEU A 146 9.36 -6.51 4.42
CA LEU A 146 9.25 -6.19 5.84
C LEU A 146 7.79 -6.26 6.33
N GLY A 147 6.84 -5.75 5.55
CA GLY A 147 5.42 -5.85 5.85
C GLY A 147 4.95 -7.31 5.95
N TRP A 148 5.40 -8.18 5.04
CA TRP A 148 5.14 -9.62 5.12
C TRP A 148 5.72 -10.25 6.40
N TYR A 149 6.97 -9.92 6.72
CA TYR A 149 7.65 -10.44 7.90
C TYR A 149 6.92 -10.04 9.20
N MET A 150 6.45 -8.79 9.29
CA MET A 150 5.68 -8.29 10.44
C MET A 150 4.44 -9.16 10.70
N VAL A 151 3.64 -9.41 9.68
CA VAL A 151 2.42 -10.24 9.78
C VAL A 151 2.77 -11.65 10.24
N LYS A 152 3.79 -12.27 9.63
CA LYS A 152 4.25 -13.61 10.03
C LYS A 152 4.69 -13.65 11.49
N SER A 153 5.39 -12.63 11.97
CA SER A 153 5.91 -12.56 13.34
C SER A 153 4.84 -12.33 14.40
N GLY A 154 3.78 -11.57 14.06
CA GLY A 154 2.65 -11.31 14.97
C GLY A 154 1.75 -12.53 15.20
N LEU A 155 1.81 -13.51 14.32
CA LEU A 155 1.05 -14.77 14.42
C LEU A 155 1.70 -15.83 15.33
N VAL A 156 2.98 -15.66 15.70
CA VAL A 156 3.75 -16.71 16.41
C VAL A 156 4.16 -16.25 17.81
N ASP A 157 4.76 -15.07 17.96
CA ASP A 157 5.52 -14.76 19.19
C ASP A 157 5.28 -13.38 19.83
N ARG A 158 4.63 -12.40 19.17
CA ARG A 158 4.55 -11.02 19.70
C ARG A 158 3.24 -10.32 19.35
N VAL A 159 2.53 -9.87 20.37
CA VAL A 159 1.19 -9.29 20.26
C VAL A 159 1.22 -7.76 20.17
N ASP A 160 2.40 -7.14 20.17
CA ASP A 160 2.49 -5.70 20.00
C ASP A 160 3.89 -5.26 19.53
N VAL A 161 3.94 -4.20 18.74
CA VAL A 161 5.17 -3.48 18.40
C VAL A 161 5.20 -2.19 19.23
N SER A 162 5.12 -2.30 20.56
CA SER A 162 5.08 -1.13 21.44
C SER A 162 6.38 -0.30 21.35
N GLN A 163 6.25 1.02 21.42
CA GLN A 163 7.37 1.99 21.41
C GLN A 163 7.92 2.25 22.83
N TYR A 164 7.41 1.57 23.86
CA TYR A 164 7.89 1.75 25.23
C TYR A 164 9.11 0.87 25.49
N ARG A 165 10.26 1.54 25.54
CA ARG A 165 11.41 1.18 26.39
C ARG A 165 11.55 2.22 27.47
#